data_AF-A0A0A7EIE3-F1
#
_entry.id   AF-A0A0A7EIE3-F1
#
_cell.length_a   1.000
_cell.length_b   1.000
_cell.length_c   1.000
_cell.angle_alpha   90.00
_cell.angle_beta   90.00
_cell.angle_gamma   90.00
#
_symmetry.space_group_name_H-M   'P 1'
#
loop_
_entity.id
_entity.type
_entity.pdbx_description
1 polymer ?
#
loop_
_entity_poly.entity_id
_entity_poly.type
_entity_poly.pdbx_seq_one_letter_code
_entity_poly.pdbx_strand_id
1 'polypeptide(L)'
;MARFFKPQKKQLTSEKQTFTINSMNHEGLGVTRVNNKVVFVEGALSGETVQAKQLTNKSKFEKYQTVKVIEQSPFRVTPFCQHYQACGGCQLQHLDTQQQITEKQAAVDKLFEKFANVSDLPWQLPLSSKPTHYRRSGRVAVIYDKKKDTFLVGYRQKQSKKIINIESCDVLVRPWQALFTKIRNLLLDLNAGNTISHLQLCSVESGDYLIVRHTKPLKSKDVAQLQQVCHANNWQLVLNSEKGVFDSQETPYYLLDDYQLKLFFGFDNFIQVNADVNKAMINQALNWLNLTREDKVLDLFCGIGNFTLPLATQCKDVVGVEGVASAIELAKLNAKENQLPNAEFYCQDLTENIKSQDWFNREYSVLLLDPSRMGAFDILTQLKLKRFSRILYVACDPVTMARDSKLLINAGFKVSKISLMNMFPNTSHIETMALFEKEN
;
A
#
# COMPACT_ATOMS: atom_id res chain seq x y z
N MET A 1 -20.80 35.83 -26.46
CA MET A 1 -19.53 35.41 -25.82
C MET A 1 -19.79 35.11 -24.35
N ALA A 2 -19.77 33.85 -23.95
CA ALA A 2 -19.94 33.47 -22.54
C ALA A 2 -18.72 33.93 -21.75
N ARG A 3 -18.91 34.85 -20.79
CA ARG A 3 -17.88 35.23 -19.81
C ARG A 3 -17.71 34.08 -18.83
N PHE A 4 -16.68 33.27 -19.01
CA PHE A 4 -16.26 32.30 -18.01
C PHE A 4 -15.78 33.04 -16.76
N PHE A 5 -16.58 32.98 -15.68
CA PHE A 5 -16.19 33.49 -14.37
C PHE A 5 -14.99 32.67 -13.87
N LYS A 6 -13.80 33.29 -13.84
CA LYS A 6 -12.64 32.73 -13.12
C LYS A 6 -12.79 33.13 -11.66
N PRO A 7 -13.10 32.20 -10.73
CA PRO A 7 -13.15 32.54 -9.31
C PRO A 7 -11.80 33.09 -8.86
N GLN A 8 -11.78 34.30 -8.29
CA GLN A 8 -10.59 34.86 -7.66
C GLN A 8 -10.12 33.90 -6.56
N LYS A 9 -8.85 33.49 -6.61
CA LYS A 9 -8.24 32.69 -5.55
C LYS A 9 -8.27 33.54 -4.28
N LYS A 10 -8.94 33.06 -3.22
CA LYS A 10 -8.89 33.68 -1.90
C LYS A 10 -7.43 33.80 -1.47
N GLN A 11 -7.04 35.01 -1.06
CA GLN A 11 -5.71 35.32 -0.58
C GLN A 11 -5.44 34.54 0.70
N LEU A 12 -4.32 33.83 0.78
CA LEU A 12 -3.90 33.10 1.97
C LEU A 12 -3.40 34.11 3.01
N THR A 13 -3.74 33.90 4.27
CA THR A 13 -3.23 34.74 5.37
C THR A 13 -1.78 34.37 5.66
N SER A 14 -0.90 35.36 5.78
CA SER A 14 0.48 35.17 6.25
C SER A 14 0.56 34.96 7.76
N GLU A 15 -0.48 35.35 8.50
CA GLU A 15 -0.55 35.21 9.95
C GLU A 15 -0.71 33.76 10.37
N LYS A 16 0.05 33.39 11.40
CA LYS A 16 -0.04 32.08 12.04
C LYS A 16 -1.23 32.08 12.99
N GLN A 17 -2.01 31.00 12.97
CA GLN A 17 -3.20 30.84 13.81
C GLN A 17 -3.00 29.70 14.80
N THR A 18 -3.63 29.80 15.97
CA THR A 18 -3.57 28.77 17.01
C THR A 18 -4.82 27.90 16.95
N PHE A 19 -4.64 26.57 17.04
CA PHE A 19 -5.71 25.59 17.01
C PHE A 19 -5.52 24.56 18.12
N THR A 20 -6.62 24.18 18.77
CA THR A 20 -6.70 22.99 19.62
C THR A 20 -7.30 21.86 18.79
N ILE A 21 -6.59 20.75 18.69
CA ILE A 21 -6.93 19.63 17.81
C ILE A 21 -7.82 18.62 18.54
N ASN A 22 -8.97 18.30 17.95
CA ASN A 22 -9.96 17.42 18.58
C ASN A 22 -9.74 15.94 18.25
N SER A 23 -9.32 15.64 17.02
CA SER A 23 -9.13 14.26 16.55
C SER A 23 -8.22 14.20 15.33
N MET A 24 -7.91 13.01 14.82
CA MET A 24 -7.29 12.82 13.52
C MET A 24 -8.26 12.20 12.49
N ASN A 25 -8.01 12.44 11.21
CA ASN A 25 -8.70 11.77 10.10
C ASN A 25 -7.88 10.60 9.53
N HIS A 26 -8.46 9.85 8.59
CA HIS A 26 -7.81 8.73 7.91
C HIS A 26 -6.58 9.12 7.07
N GLU A 27 -6.39 10.41 6.77
CA GLU A 27 -5.17 10.92 6.10
C GLU A 27 -4.04 11.24 7.10
N GLY A 28 -4.26 11.02 8.40
CA GLY A 28 -3.29 11.35 9.45
C GLY A 28 -3.18 12.85 9.74
N LEU A 29 -4.19 13.64 9.40
CA LEU A 29 -4.24 15.08 9.66
C LEU A 29 -5.03 15.34 10.94
N GLY A 30 -4.54 16.27 11.78
CA GLY A 30 -5.31 16.80 12.90
C GLY A 30 -6.56 17.52 12.40
N VAL A 31 -7.67 17.37 13.11
CA VAL A 31 -8.99 17.90 12.75
C VAL A 31 -9.54 18.73 13.90
N THR A 32 -9.99 19.94 13.59
CA THR A 32 -10.80 20.79 14.47
C THR A 32 -11.88 21.52 13.65
N ARG A 33 -12.72 22.31 14.31
CA ARG A 33 -13.72 23.17 13.67
C ARG A 33 -13.63 24.59 14.18
N VAL A 34 -13.66 25.55 13.26
CA VAL A 34 -13.74 26.98 13.56
C VAL A 34 -14.87 27.57 12.71
N ASN A 35 -15.83 28.26 13.33
CA ASN A 35 -16.97 28.89 12.64
C ASN A 35 -17.70 27.93 11.67
N ASN A 36 -18.05 26.72 12.14
CA ASN A 36 -18.69 25.64 11.35
C ASN A 36 -17.88 25.11 10.15
N LYS A 37 -16.61 25.50 10.03
CA LYS A 37 -15.71 25.04 8.97
C LYS A 37 -14.73 24.02 9.50
N VAL A 38 -14.51 22.95 8.75
CA VAL A 38 -13.52 21.93 9.13
C VAL A 38 -12.11 22.45 8.85
N VAL A 39 -11.23 22.35 9.83
CA VAL A 39 -9.83 22.73 9.71
C VAL A 39 -8.98 21.47 9.82
N PHE A 40 -8.16 21.22 8.81
CA PHE A 40 -7.17 20.15 8.82
C PHE A 40 -5.77 20.73 9.09
N VAL A 41 -5.04 20.16 10.03
CA VAL A 41 -3.71 20.63 10.43
C VAL A 41 -2.68 19.51 10.27
N GLU A 42 -1.79 19.65 9.30
CA GLU A 42 -0.70 18.70 9.05
C GLU A 42 0.34 18.76 10.19
N GLY A 43 0.73 17.59 10.70
CA GLY A 43 1.74 17.43 11.74
C GLY A 43 1.25 17.68 13.17
N ALA A 44 -0.05 17.90 13.37
CA ALA A 44 -0.68 18.05 14.68
C ALA A 44 -1.42 16.77 15.06
N LEU A 45 -1.37 16.41 16.35
CA LEU A 45 -2.00 15.21 16.91
C LEU A 45 -3.28 15.56 17.67
N SER A 46 -4.14 14.56 17.88
CA SER A 46 -5.30 14.66 18.77
C SER A 46 -4.89 15.17 20.17
N GLY A 47 -5.61 16.16 20.69
CA GLY A 47 -5.37 16.75 22.01
C GLY A 47 -4.31 17.85 22.06
N GLU A 48 -3.65 18.19 20.95
CA GLU A 48 -2.62 19.23 20.95
C GLU A 48 -3.17 20.63 20.74
N THR A 49 -2.46 21.62 21.30
CA THR A 49 -2.59 23.01 20.90
C THR A 49 -1.38 23.40 20.04
N VAL A 50 -1.61 23.86 18.81
CA VAL A 50 -0.56 24.16 17.83
C VAL A 50 -0.75 25.53 17.20
N GLN A 51 0.37 26.19 16.90
CA GLN A 51 0.40 27.33 15.98
C GLN A 51 0.71 26.82 14.56
N ALA A 52 -0.13 27.17 13.59
CA ALA A 52 -0.06 26.67 12.23
C ALA A 52 -0.21 27.77 11.18
N LYS A 53 0.38 27.56 9.99
CA LYS A 53 0.29 28.47 8.84
C LYS A 53 -0.69 27.92 7.81
N GLN A 54 -1.48 28.80 7.17
CA GLN A 54 -2.50 28.37 6.21
C GLN A 54 -1.84 27.90 4.91
N LEU A 55 -2.23 26.71 4.44
CA LEU A 55 -1.82 26.15 3.13
C LEU A 55 -2.91 26.36 2.08
N THR A 56 -4.18 26.22 2.46
CA THR A 56 -5.31 26.31 1.52
C THR A 56 -6.58 26.74 2.23
N ASN A 57 -7.38 27.59 1.56
CA ASN A 57 -8.70 27.99 2.01
C ASN A 57 -9.76 27.64 0.95
N LYS A 58 -10.70 26.74 1.28
CA LYS A 58 -11.87 26.38 0.45
C LYS A 58 -13.16 26.76 1.16
N SER A 59 -14.33 26.63 0.51
CA SER A 59 -15.60 26.99 1.15
C SER A 59 -15.94 26.10 2.35
N LYS A 60 -15.73 24.78 2.24
CA LYS A 60 -16.10 23.80 3.27
C LYS A 60 -14.99 23.46 4.27
N PHE A 61 -13.73 23.73 3.90
CA PHE A 61 -12.59 23.37 4.74
C PHE A 61 -11.38 24.28 4.54
N GLU A 62 -10.46 24.24 5.48
CA GLU A 62 -9.13 24.86 5.39
C GLU A 62 -8.05 23.82 5.71
N LYS A 63 -6.85 24.00 5.14
CA LYS A 63 -5.68 23.19 5.44
C LYS A 63 -4.57 24.09 5.97
N TYR A 64 -3.92 23.63 7.02
CA TYR A 64 -2.82 24.30 7.70
C TYR A 64 -1.64 23.35 7.89
N GLN A 65 -0.44 23.90 8.06
CA GLN A 65 0.76 23.17 8.46
C GLN A 65 1.23 23.66 9.83
N THR A 66 1.45 22.73 10.74
CA THR A 66 2.00 23.03 12.08
C THR A 66 3.36 23.72 11.94
N VAL A 67 3.52 24.83 12.64
CA VAL A 67 4.78 25.57 12.74
C VAL A 67 5.41 25.40 14.13
N LYS A 68 4.57 25.36 15.17
CA LYS A 68 5.00 25.18 16.56
C LYS A 68 3.93 24.42 17.33
N VAL A 69 4.35 23.42 18.09
CA VAL A 69 3.49 22.77 19.09
C VAL A 69 3.58 23.59 20.38
N ILE A 70 2.43 24.03 20.90
CA ILE A 70 2.33 24.84 22.13
C ILE A 70 2.10 23.91 23.30
N GLU A 71 1.11 23.02 23.19
CA GLU A 71 0.81 21.96 24.14
C GLU A 71 0.90 20.63 23.42
N GLN A 72 1.81 19.77 23.89
CA GLN A 72 2.18 18.52 23.24
C GLN A 72 1.34 17.36 23.77
N SER A 73 0.91 16.48 22.86
CA SER A 73 0.27 15.21 23.22
C SER A 73 1.27 14.28 23.91
N PRO A 74 0.88 13.50 24.93
CA PRO A 74 1.76 12.52 25.55
C PRO A 74 2.24 11.44 24.56
N PHE A 75 1.55 11.26 23.44
CA PHE A 75 1.90 10.31 22.39
C PHE A 75 2.79 10.90 21.29
N ARG A 76 3.17 12.17 21.38
CA ARG A 76 4.11 12.76 20.43
C ARG A 76 5.52 12.25 20.73
N VAL A 77 6.16 11.70 19.71
CA VAL A 77 7.55 11.23 19.76
C VAL A 77 8.43 11.99 18.77
N THR A 78 9.74 11.95 18.98
CA THR A 78 10.71 12.48 18.03
C THR A 78 10.84 11.51 16.85
N PRO A 79 10.63 11.95 15.60
CA PRO A 79 10.85 11.12 14.42
C PRO A 79 12.29 10.60 14.37
N PHE A 80 12.47 9.29 14.17
CA PHE A 80 13.80 8.68 14.07
C PHE A 80 14.51 9.03 12.76
N CYS A 81 13.76 9.27 11.68
CA CYS A 81 14.36 9.53 10.37
C CYS A 81 14.75 11.00 10.24
N GLN A 82 16.03 11.26 10.02
CA GLN A 82 16.55 12.61 9.77
C GLN A 82 15.88 13.33 8.59
N HIS A 83 15.33 12.59 7.62
CA HIS A 83 14.67 13.15 6.44
C HIS A 83 13.16 13.41 6.66
N TYR A 84 12.60 13.05 7.82
CA TYR A 84 11.16 13.03 8.06
C TYR A 84 10.44 14.37 7.78
N GLN A 85 11.10 15.50 8.04
CA GLN A 85 10.49 16.82 7.81
C GLN A 85 10.32 17.13 6.31
N ALA A 86 11.20 16.61 5.45
CA ALA A 86 11.20 16.93 4.02
C ALA A 86 10.66 15.79 3.13
N CYS A 87 10.97 14.54 3.46
CA CYS A 87 10.60 13.35 2.70
C CYS A 87 9.08 13.13 2.70
N GLY A 88 8.52 12.83 1.52
CA GLY A 88 7.10 12.49 1.37
C GLY A 88 6.72 11.06 1.75
N GLY A 89 7.68 10.22 2.14
CA GLY A 89 7.46 8.78 2.37
C GLY A 89 6.74 8.42 3.67
N CYS A 90 7.01 9.14 4.76
CA CYS A 90 6.40 8.88 6.08
C CYS A 90 5.65 10.13 6.56
N GLN A 91 4.49 9.95 7.19
CA GLN A 91 3.61 11.04 7.64
C GLN A 91 3.38 11.03 9.16
N LEU A 92 3.65 9.92 9.84
CA LEU A 92 3.25 9.70 11.24
C LEU A 92 4.41 9.34 12.18
N GLN A 93 5.68 9.48 11.80
CA GLN A 93 6.80 9.20 12.73
C GLN A 93 6.83 10.09 13.99
N HIS A 94 6.04 11.15 14.02
CA HIS A 94 5.90 12.02 15.18
C HIS A 94 4.83 11.55 16.18
N LEU A 95 4.15 10.44 15.88
CA LEU A 95 3.13 9.80 16.70
C LEU A 95 3.63 8.43 17.13
N ASP A 96 3.50 8.11 18.42
CA ASP A 96 3.79 6.79 18.95
C ASP A 96 3.11 5.69 18.13
N THR A 97 3.81 4.58 17.91
CA THR A 97 3.36 3.54 16.98
C THR A 97 2.09 2.82 17.43
N GLN A 98 1.84 2.69 18.73
CA GLN A 98 0.58 2.11 19.21
C GLN A 98 -0.55 3.12 19.05
N GLN A 99 -0.30 4.39 19.37
CA GLN A 99 -1.29 5.44 19.15
C GLN A 99 -1.63 5.62 17.66
N GLN A 100 -0.69 5.36 16.73
CA GLN A 100 -0.99 5.32 15.30
C GLN A 100 -2.10 4.32 14.98
N ILE A 101 -2.11 3.14 15.61
CA ILE A 101 -3.14 2.12 15.39
C ILE A 101 -4.48 2.60 15.94
N THR A 102 -4.50 3.11 17.16
CA THR A 102 -5.71 3.64 17.81
C THR A 102 -6.37 4.75 16.99
N GLU A 103 -5.61 5.73 16.52
CA GLU A 103 -6.14 6.83 15.69
C GLU A 103 -6.66 6.33 14.34
N LYS A 104 -6.00 5.32 13.74
CA LYS A 104 -6.45 4.72 12.49
C LYS A 104 -7.75 3.93 12.67
N GLN A 105 -7.89 3.16 13.76
CA GLN A 105 -9.14 2.46 14.08
C GLN A 105 -10.29 3.45 14.26
N ALA A 106 -10.09 4.51 15.05
CA ALA A 106 -11.10 5.56 15.25
C ALA A 106 -11.48 6.27 13.94
N ALA A 107 -10.54 6.40 12.99
CA ALA A 107 -10.84 6.93 11.67
C ALA A 107 -11.69 5.96 10.83
N VAL A 108 -11.46 4.64 10.94
CA VAL A 108 -12.27 3.61 10.29
C VAL A 108 -13.67 3.54 10.89
N ASP A 109 -13.81 3.61 12.22
CA ASP A 109 -15.11 3.62 12.90
C ASP A 109 -16.01 4.73 12.35
N LYS A 110 -15.48 5.97 12.27
CA LYS A 110 -16.20 7.12 11.70
C LYS A 110 -16.59 6.92 10.23
N LEU A 111 -15.81 6.17 9.45
CA LEU A 111 -16.12 5.87 8.05
C LEU A 111 -17.23 4.83 7.95
N PHE A 112 -17.17 3.77 8.75
CA PHE A 112 -18.22 2.74 8.80
C PHE A 112 -19.55 3.30 9.32
N GLU A 113 -19.52 4.14 10.36
CA GLU A 113 -20.72 4.82 10.86
C GLU A 113 -21.36 5.66 9.74
N LYS A 114 -20.54 6.45 9.03
CA LYS A 114 -21.01 7.36 7.98
C LYS A 114 -21.53 6.64 6.73
N PHE A 115 -20.83 5.61 6.25
CA PHE A 115 -21.10 5.00 4.94
C PHE A 115 -21.91 3.72 5.03
N ALA A 116 -21.74 2.94 6.10
CA ALA A 116 -22.37 1.64 6.30
C ALA A 116 -23.39 1.62 7.44
N ASN A 117 -23.53 2.70 8.21
CA ASN A 117 -24.38 2.79 9.41
C ASN A 117 -24.04 1.70 10.45
N VAL A 118 -22.74 1.41 10.60
CA VAL A 118 -22.20 0.49 11.61
C VAL A 118 -21.38 1.28 12.60
N SER A 119 -21.83 1.33 13.85
CA SER A 119 -21.21 2.17 14.89
C SER A 119 -20.35 1.38 15.89
N ASP A 120 -20.51 0.06 15.94
CA ASP A 120 -19.73 -0.85 16.79
C ASP A 120 -19.07 -1.90 15.91
N LEU A 121 -17.76 -1.75 15.71
CA LEU A 121 -16.95 -2.64 14.89
C LEU A 121 -16.27 -3.69 15.78
N PRO A 122 -16.39 -5.00 15.46
CA PRO A 122 -15.80 -6.07 16.25
C PRO A 122 -14.29 -6.19 16.00
N TRP A 123 -13.55 -5.20 16.52
CA TRP A 123 -12.10 -5.11 16.36
C TRP A 123 -11.38 -6.31 16.95
N GLN A 124 -10.57 -6.94 16.11
CA GLN A 124 -9.59 -7.96 16.48
C GLN A 124 -8.22 -7.29 16.65
N LEU A 125 -7.26 -8.04 17.19
CA LEU A 125 -5.90 -7.55 17.35
C LEU A 125 -5.33 -7.08 15.98
N PRO A 126 -4.61 -5.95 15.94
CA PRO A 126 -4.01 -5.44 14.72
C PRO A 126 -2.85 -6.32 14.27
N LEU A 127 -2.73 -6.55 12.98
CA LEU A 127 -1.57 -7.21 12.40
C LEU A 127 -0.46 -6.18 12.21
N SER A 128 0.66 -6.34 12.94
CA SER A 128 1.75 -5.37 12.93
C SER A 128 3.11 -6.03 12.87
N SER A 129 4.09 -5.31 12.36
CA SER A 129 5.51 -5.65 12.43
C SER A 129 6.31 -4.49 13.03
N LYS A 130 7.64 -4.59 13.04
CA LYS A 130 8.51 -3.50 13.51
C LYS A 130 8.28 -2.24 12.67
N PRO A 131 8.33 -1.04 13.28
CA PRO A 131 8.12 0.21 12.56
C PRO A 131 9.29 0.57 11.62
N THR A 132 10.41 -0.13 11.73
CA THR A 132 11.62 0.03 10.91
C THR A 132 11.98 -1.30 10.24
N HIS A 133 12.70 -1.22 9.13
CA HIS A 133 13.23 -2.34 8.36
C HIS A 133 12.19 -3.35 7.88
N TYR A 134 10.95 -2.91 7.67
CA TYR A 134 9.86 -3.78 7.20
C TYR A 134 9.71 -3.77 5.67
N ARG A 135 10.17 -2.69 5.01
CA ARG A 135 9.87 -2.44 3.60
C ARG A 135 10.85 -3.17 2.69
N ARG A 136 10.41 -4.31 2.17
CA ARG A 136 11.21 -5.18 1.30
C ARG A 136 11.25 -4.74 -0.17
N SER A 137 10.28 -3.91 -0.59
CA SER A 137 10.20 -3.40 -1.96
C SER A 137 10.01 -1.88 -2.00
N GLY A 138 10.72 -1.20 -2.91
CA GLY A 138 10.71 0.26 -3.00
C GLY A 138 11.18 0.79 -4.34
N ARG A 139 10.78 2.01 -4.67
CA ARG A 139 11.22 2.72 -5.89
C ARG A 139 11.88 4.03 -5.52
N VAL A 140 13.15 4.18 -5.88
CA VAL A 140 14.00 5.34 -5.59
C VAL A 140 14.23 6.14 -6.86
N ALA A 141 13.90 7.43 -6.85
CA ALA A 141 14.12 8.30 -7.99
C ALA A 141 15.61 8.63 -8.14
N VAL A 142 16.08 8.71 -9.39
CA VAL A 142 17.42 9.20 -9.75
C VAL A 142 17.24 10.36 -10.72
N ILE A 143 17.74 11.54 -10.34
CA ILE A 143 17.68 12.74 -11.18
C ILE A 143 19.05 13.40 -11.22
N TYR A 144 19.58 13.64 -12.41
CA TYR A 144 20.77 14.46 -12.59
C TYR A 144 20.41 15.96 -12.55
N ASP A 145 20.93 16.68 -11.55
CA ASP A 145 20.80 18.13 -11.43
C ASP A 145 21.95 18.81 -12.18
N LYS A 146 21.68 19.21 -13.43
CA LYS A 146 22.65 19.89 -14.30
C LYS A 146 23.22 21.18 -13.71
N LYS A 147 22.49 21.88 -12.82
CA LYS A 147 22.95 23.16 -12.26
C LYS A 147 24.00 22.98 -11.19
N LYS A 148 23.89 21.88 -10.44
CA LYS A 148 24.79 21.54 -9.32
C LYS A 148 25.81 20.47 -9.68
N ASP A 149 25.76 19.97 -10.92
CA ASP A 149 26.55 18.86 -11.43
C ASP A 149 26.57 17.66 -10.47
N THR A 150 25.37 17.22 -10.06
CA THR A 150 25.24 16.15 -9.07
C THR A 150 23.97 15.33 -9.28
N PHE A 151 23.89 14.15 -8.66
CA PHE A 151 22.70 13.30 -8.67
C PHE A 151 21.86 13.48 -7.40
N LEU A 152 20.56 13.60 -7.60
CA LEU A 152 19.53 13.46 -6.59
C LEU A 152 19.06 12.00 -6.59
N VAL A 153 19.34 11.26 -5.52
CA VAL A 153 18.95 9.86 -5.33
C VAL A 153 18.09 9.79 -4.06
N GLY A 154 16.81 9.53 -4.23
CA GLY A 154 15.88 9.54 -3.10
C GLY A 154 14.41 9.59 -3.49
N TYR A 155 13.62 10.31 -2.69
CA TYR A 155 12.18 10.35 -2.81
C TYR A 155 11.66 11.76 -3.04
N ARG A 156 10.38 11.84 -3.45
CA ARG A 156 9.66 13.11 -3.57
C ARG A 156 9.51 13.77 -2.21
N GLN A 157 9.63 15.09 -2.19
CA GLN A 157 9.27 15.92 -1.05
C GLN A 157 7.77 15.86 -0.75
N LYS A 158 7.39 16.14 0.50
CA LYS A 158 5.97 16.28 0.88
C LYS A 158 5.25 17.25 -0.07
N GLN A 159 4.14 16.77 -0.64
CA GLN A 159 3.26 17.56 -1.54
C GLN A 159 4.00 18.24 -2.71
N SER A 160 5.11 17.67 -3.19
CA SER A 160 5.96 18.27 -4.21
C SER A 160 6.51 17.23 -5.18
N LYS A 161 6.79 17.65 -6.42
CA LYS A 161 7.46 16.81 -7.43
C LYS A 161 8.98 16.79 -7.29
N LYS A 162 9.54 17.67 -6.45
CA LYS A 162 10.99 17.76 -6.23
C LYS A 162 11.50 16.54 -5.48
N ILE A 163 12.67 16.05 -5.86
CA ILE A 163 13.37 14.95 -5.17
C ILE A 163 14.32 15.54 -4.13
N ILE A 164 14.45 14.85 -3.00
CA ILE A 164 15.52 15.09 -2.03
C ILE A 164 16.51 13.94 -2.04
N ASN A 165 17.76 14.25 -1.73
CA ASN A 165 18.73 13.24 -1.38
C ASN A 165 18.34 12.61 -0.04
N ILE A 166 18.37 11.28 -0.03
CA ILE A 166 18.24 10.47 1.16
C ILE A 166 19.63 9.91 1.47
N GLU A 167 20.06 9.92 2.71
CA GLU A 167 21.31 9.28 3.14
C GLU A 167 21.05 7.83 3.56
N SER A 168 20.00 7.64 4.38
CA SER A 168 19.52 6.33 4.81
C SER A 168 17.99 6.36 4.94
N CYS A 169 17.37 5.19 4.81
CA CYS A 169 15.92 5.05 4.97
C CYS A 169 15.61 3.87 5.89
N ASP A 170 15.34 4.16 7.17
CA ASP A 170 15.22 3.11 8.19
C ASP A 170 13.95 2.26 8.05
N VAL A 171 13.02 2.61 7.15
CA VAL A 171 11.89 1.72 6.82
C VAL A 171 12.27 0.66 5.80
N LEU A 172 13.29 0.88 4.96
CA LEU A 172 13.81 -0.14 4.06
C LEU A 172 14.51 -1.25 4.86
N VAL A 173 14.38 -2.48 4.38
CA VAL A 173 15.13 -3.62 4.93
C VAL A 173 16.64 -3.38 4.89
N ARG A 174 17.35 -4.04 5.80
CA ARG A 174 18.78 -3.81 6.07
C ARG A 174 19.71 -3.88 4.84
N PRO A 175 19.51 -4.78 3.87
CA PRO A 175 20.35 -4.82 2.66
C PRO A 175 20.49 -3.47 1.94
N TRP A 176 19.49 -2.58 2.06
CA TRP A 176 19.47 -1.30 1.36
C TRP A 176 20.03 -0.12 2.17
N GLN A 177 20.55 -0.33 3.39
CA GLN A 177 21.01 0.77 4.25
C GLN A 177 22.07 1.66 3.58
N ALA A 178 23.02 1.07 2.85
CA ALA A 178 24.09 1.80 2.18
C ALA A 178 23.74 2.25 0.75
N LEU A 179 22.54 1.94 0.25
CA LEU A 179 22.14 2.13 -1.15
C LEU A 179 22.40 3.55 -1.63
N PHE A 180 21.89 4.55 -0.92
CA PHE A 180 21.84 5.92 -1.44
C PHE A 180 23.23 6.50 -1.61
N THR A 181 24.10 6.34 -0.60
CA THR A 181 25.49 6.83 -0.65
C THR A 181 26.30 6.09 -1.72
N LYS A 182 26.19 4.76 -1.79
CA LYS A 182 26.94 3.94 -2.77
C LYS A 182 26.55 4.29 -4.21
N ILE A 183 25.26 4.35 -4.49
CA ILE A 183 24.77 4.64 -5.85
C ILE A 183 25.03 6.09 -6.25
N ARG A 184 24.87 7.07 -5.34
CA ARG A 184 25.16 8.48 -5.65
C ARG A 184 26.62 8.68 -6.06
N ASN A 185 27.55 8.06 -5.34
CA ASN A 185 28.98 8.13 -5.66
C ASN A 185 29.25 7.48 -7.01
N LEU A 186 28.71 6.28 -7.24
CA LEU A 186 28.89 5.56 -8.50
C LEU A 186 28.36 6.34 -9.71
N LEU A 187 27.18 6.96 -9.59
CA LEU A 187 26.51 7.64 -10.71
C LEU A 187 27.35 8.76 -11.33
N LEU A 188 28.22 9.41 -10.54
CA LEU A 188 29.15 10.45 -11.02
C LEU A 188 30.25 9.86 -11.92
N ASP A 189 30.62 8.59 -11.69
CA ASP A 189 31.68 7.91 -12.42
C ASP A 189 31.18 7.19 -13.69
N LEU A 190 29.85 7.01 -13.83
CA LEU A 190 29.24 6.35 -14.98
C LEU A 190 29.18 7.29 -16.19
N ASN A 191 29.56 6.78 -17.37
CA ASN A 191 29.49 7.57 -18.61
C ASN A 191 28.05 7.95 -18.99
N ALA A 192 27.09 7.06 -18.70
CA ALA A 192 25.67 7.22 -19.00
C ALA A 192 24.81 7.28 -17.74
N GLY A 193 25.36 7.70 -16.60
CA GLY A 193 24.63 7.78 -15.32
C GLY A 193 23.35 8.63 -15.41
N ASN A 194 23.35 9.68 -16.23
CA ASN A 194 22.20 10.56 -16.48
C ASN A 194 21.04 9.90 -17.24
N THR A 195 21.22 8.68 -17.76
CA THR A 195 20.17 7.88 -18.41
C THR A 195 19.41 7.00 -17.41
N ILE A 196 19.95 6.81 -16.20
CA ILE A 196 19.29 6.09 -15.12
C ILE A 196 18.20 7.00 -14.53
N SER A 197 16.95 6.54 -14.59
CA SER A 197 15.78 7.33 -14.17
C SER A 197 15.33 7.00 -12.75
N HIS A 198 15.45 5.74 -12.35
CA HIS A 198 15.10 5.27 -11.03
C HIS A 198 15.71 3.89 -10.77
N LEU A 199 15.75 3.56 -9.50
CA LEU A 199 16.06 2.23 -8.99
C LEU A 199 14.78 1.63 -8.45
N GLN A 200 14.60 0.34 -8.65
CA GLN A 200 13.63 -0.45 -7.91
C GLN A 200 14.40 -1.46 -7.05
N LEU A 201 13.93 -1.63 -5.83
CA LEU A 201 14.52 -2.48 -4.80
C LEU A 201 13.55 -3.61 -4.53
N CYS A 202 14.06 -4.83 -4.44
CA CYS A 202 13.27 -5.98 -4.05
C CYS A 202 14.13 -6.92 -3.21
N SER A 203 13.74 -7.17 -1.97
CA SER A 203 14.39 -8.11 -1.07
C SER A 203 13.39 -9.22 -0.75
N VAL A 204 13.72 -10.44 -1.14
CA VAL A 204 12.90 -11.64 -0.94
C VAL A 204 13.81 -12.81 -0.64
N GLU A 205 13.24 -13.97 -0.33
CA GLU A 205 13.98 -15.18 0.01
C GLU A 205 14.93 -15.63 -1.12
N SER A 206 14.59 -15.36 -2.39
CA SER A 206 15.48 -15.65 -3.53
C SER A 206 16.64 -14.65 -3.72
N GLY A 207 16.63 -13.51 -3.02
CA GLY A 207 17.73 -12.55 -3.03
C GLY A 207 17.33 -11.08 -2.92
N ASP A 208 18.36 -10.23 -2.92
CA ASP A 208 18.26 -8.78 -2.88
C ASP A 208 18.53 -8.19 -4.27
N TYR A 209 17.47 -7.85 -5.00
CA TYR A 209 17.54 -7.35 -6.37
C TYR A 209 17.56 -5.82 -6.43
N LEU A 210 18.61 -5.28 -7.04
CA LEU A 210 18.70 -3.88 -7.45
C LEU A 210 18.36 -3.77 -8.93
N ILE A 211 17.16 -3.28 -9.22
CA ILE A 211 16.67 -3.08 -10.58
C ILE A 211 16.99 -1.64 -11.02
N VAL A 212 17.82 -1.49 -12.04
CA VAL A 212 18.26 -0.19 -12.58
C VAL A 212 17.49 0.13 -13.85
N ARG A 213 16.56 1.10 -13.78
CA ARG A 213 15.83 1.57 -14.97
C ARG A 213 16.65 2.60 -15.73
N HIS A 214 16.99 2.29 -16.97
CA HIS A 214 17.70 3.20 -17.88
C HIS A 214 16.86 3.57 -19.11
N THR A 215 16.95 4.82 -19.57
CA THR A 215 16.24 5.33 -20.76
C THR A 215 17.01 5.13 -22.05
N LYS A 216 18.31 4.84 -21.97
CA LYS A 216 19.16 4.48 -23.11
C LYS A 216 20.06 3.32 -22.72
N PRO A 217 20.48 2.45 -23.66
CA PRO A 217 21.38 1.34 -23.34
C PRO A 217 22.63 1.82 -22.59
N LEU A 218 22.98 1.12 -21.51
CA LEU A 218 24.22 1.37 -20.77
C LEU A 218 25.40 0.70 -21.48
N LYS A 219 26.58 1.33 -21.41
CA LYS A 219 27.81 0.75 -21.97
C LYS A 219 28.32 -0.37 -21.06
N SER A 220 29.02 -1.35 -21.63
CA SER A 220 29.57 -2.50 -20.86
C SER A 220 30.44 -2.09 -19.67
N LYS A 221 31.18 -0.98 -19.79
CA LYS A 221 31.95 -0.41 -18.67
C LYS A 221 31.05 0.04 -17.51
N ASP A 222 29.97 0.75 -17.81
CA ASP A 222 29.04 1.24 -16.78
C ASP A 222 28.30 0.07 -16.12
N VAL A 223 27.91 -0.94 -16.92
CA VAL A 223 27.29 -2.18 -16.40
C VAL A 223 28.25 -2.93 -15.49
N ALA A 224 29.52 -3.07 -15.86
CA ALA A 224 30.53 -3.73 -15.03
C ALA A 224 30.74 -3.01 -13.68
N GLN A 225 30.73 -1.67 -13.67
CA GLN A 225 30.84 -0.91 -12.42
C GLN A 225 29.59 -1.08 -11.53
N LEU A 226 28.39 -1.10 -12.12
CA LEU A 226 27.15 -1.42 -11.39
C LEU A 226 27.20 -2.82 -10.80
N GLN A 227 27.65 -3.81 -11.58
CA GLN A 227 27.81 -5.20 -11.13
C GLN A 227 28.80 -5.32 -9.98
N GLN A 228 29.94 -4.61 -10.06
CA GLN A 228 30.94 -4.59 -8.99
C GLN A 228 30.36 -4.03 -7.68
N VAL A 229 29.60 -2.93 -7.75
CA VAL A 229 28.94 -2.37 -6.56
C VAL A 229 27.87 -3.31 -6.03
N CYS A 230 27.08 -3.96 -6.89
CA CYS A 230 26.08 -4.93 -6.44
C CYS A 230 26.73 -6.14 -5.75
N HIS A 231 27.75 -6.74 -6.37
CA HIS A 231 28.50 -7.87 -5.80
C HIS A 231 29.13 -7.52 -4.45
N ALA A 232 29.73 -6.34 -4.30
CA ALA A 232 30.33 -5.89 -3.04
C ALA A 232 29.31 -5.71 -1.90
N ASN A 233 28.00 -5.65 -2.20
CA ASN A 233 26.92 -5.51 -1.22
C ASN A 233 25.96 -6.72 -1.22
N ASN A 234 26.31 -7.81 -1.90
CA ASN A 234 25.46 -9.01 -2.06
C ASN A 234 24.10 -8.71 -2.74
N TRP A 235 24.06 -7.72 -3.62
CA TRP A 235 22.87 -7.44 -4.44
C TRP A 235 22.98 -8.13 -5.80
N GLN A 236 21.84 -8.50 -6.35
CA GLN A 236 21.68 -8.99 -7.71
C GLN A 236 21.28 -7.83 -8.61
N LEU A 237 22.09 -7.54 -9.64
CA LEU A 237 21.79 -6.48 -10.59
C LEU A 237 20.79 -6.96 -11.63
N VAL A 238 19.75 -6.17 -11.87
CA VAL A 238 18.84 -6.34 -13.02
C VAL A 238 18.71 -4.99 -13.71
N LEU A 239 18.94 -4.91 -15.01
CA LEU A 239 18.66 -3.77 -15.85
C LEU A 239 17.23 -3.84 -16.36
N ASN A 240 16.52 -2.71 -16.27
CA ASN A 240 15.23 -2.52 -16.93
C ASN A 240 15.38 -1.47 -18.03
N SER A 241 15.09 -1.88 -19.26
CA SER A 241 15.21 -1.04 -20.45
C SER A 241 14.06 -0.05 -20.59
N GLU A 242 14.13 0.87 -21.56
CA GLU A 242 13.04 1.81 -21.81
C GLU A 242 11.71 1.15 -22.15
N LYS A 243 11.78 -0.02 -22.78
CA LYS A 243 10.64 -0.82 -23.20
C LYS A 243 10.06 -1.69 -22.06
N GLY A 244 10.61 -1.61 -20.85
CA GLY A 244 10.18 -2.40 -19.70
C GLY A 244 10.75 -3.82 -19.67
N VAL A 245 11.65 -4.18 -20.58
CA VAL A 245 12.32 -5.50 -20.59
C VAL A 245 13.36 -5.57 -19.46
N PHE A 246 13.30 -6.63 -18.66
CA PHE A 246 14.26 -6.98 -17.63
C PHE A 246 15.30 -7.98 -18.18
N ASP A 247 16.58 -7.80 -17.86
CA ASP A 247 17.68 -8.69 -18.28
C ASP A 247 18.03 -9.78 -17.25
N SER A 248 17.00 -10.37 -16.63
CA SER A 248 17.17 -11.47 -15.68
C SER A 248 16.77 -12.79 -16.31
N GLN A 249 17.58 -13.84 -16.07
CA GLN A 249 17.18 -15.23 -16.35
C GLN A 249 16.49 -15.88 -15.14
N GLU A 250 16.66 -15.30 -13.95
CA GLU A 250 16.04 -15.79 -12.72
C GLU A 250 14.70 -15.12 -12.47
N THR A 251 13.74 -15.93 -12.01
CA THR A 251 12.43 -15.45 -11.55
C THR A 251 12.46 -15.37 -10.03
N PRO A 252 12.31 -14.18 -9.43
CA PRO A 252 12.36 -14.04 -7.99
C PRO A 252 11.15 -14.73 -7.34
N TYR A 253 11.32 -15.16 -6.10
CA TYR A 253 10.25 -15.78 -5.33
C TYR A 253 10.31 -15.40 -3.84
N TYR A 254 9.15 -15.48 -3.19
CA TYR A 254 9.05 -15.46 -1.73
C TYR A 254 8.38 -16.72 -1.21
N LEU A 255 8.56 -17.00 0.08
CA LEU A 255 8.04 -18.20 0.73
C LEU A 255 6.86 -17.86 1.64
N LEU A 256 5.88 -18.77 1.66
CA LEU A 256 4.82 -18.84 2.66
C LEU A 256 5.00 -20.14 3.45
N ASP A 257 5.92 -20.09 4.41
CA ASP A 257 6.45 -21.27 5.11
C ASP A 257 5.36 -22.07 5.85
N ASP A 258 4.36 -21.38 6.42
CA ASP A 258 3.22 -22.00 7.13
C ASP A 258 2.38 -22.93 6.23
N TYR A 259 2.48 -22.75 4.91
CA TYR A 259 1.78 -23.55 3.90
C TYR A 259 2.75 -24.31 2.98
N GLN A 260 4.06 -24.19 3.23
CA GLN A 260 5.13 -24.75 2.39
C GLN A 260 5.02 -24.33 0.91
N LEU A 261 4.57 -23.10 0.66
CA LEU A 261 4.39 -22.59 -0.70
C LEU A 261 5.55 -21.68 -1.12
N LYS A 262 5.94 -21.78 -2.39
CA LYS A 262 6.89 -20.90 -3.07
C LYS A 262 6.16 -20.09 -4.14
N LEU A 263 6.16 -18.77 -4.00
CA LEU A 263 5.45 -17.87 -4.93
C LEU A 263 6.44 -17.08 -5.76
N PHE A 264 6.50 -17.42 -7.05
CA PHE A 264 7.24 -16.69 -8.07
C PHE A 264 6.48 -15.43 -8.51
N PHE A 265 7.23 -14.40 -8.87
CA PHE A 265 6.69 -13.15 -9.39
C PHE A 265 7.65 -12.52 -10.40
N GLY A 266 7.15 -11.67 -11.29
CA GLY A 266 7.96 -10.80 -12.14
C GLY A 266 8.28 -9.47 -11.45
N PHE A 267 9.37 -8.82 -11.86
CA PHE A 267 9.80 -7.56 -11.25
C PHE A 267 8.82 -6.39 -11.46
N ASP A 268 7.88 -6.50 -12.40
CA ASP A 268 6.79 -5.55 -12.62
C ASP A 268 5.50 -5.91 -11.86
N ASN A 269 5.41 -7.12 -11.28
CA ASN A 269 4.27 -7.53 -10.48
C ASN A 269 4.30 -6.91 -9.09
N PHE A 270 3.10 -6.78 -8.52
CA PHE A 270 2.93 -6.34 -7.15
C PHE A 270 3.19 -7.48 -6.17
N ILE A 271 4.02 -7.20 -5.15
CA ILE A 271 4.14 -8.01 -3.95
C ILE A 271 3.89 -7.13 -2.73
N GLN A 272 3.37 -7.71 -1.65
CA GLN A 272 3.19 -6.97 -0.41
C GLN A 272 4.54 -6.48 0.11
N VAL A 273 4.62 -5.21 0.49
CA VAL A 273 5.91 -4.58 0.83
C VAL A 273 6.44 -4.98 2.20
N ASN A 274 5.60 -5.53 3.07
CA ASN A 274 5.92 -5.93 4.43
C ASN A 274 5.64 -7.43 4.57
N ALA A 275 6.70 -8.24 4.50
CA ALA A 275 6.59 -9.69 4.47
C ALA A 275 5.93 -10.24 5.75
N ASP A 276 6.31 -9.72 6.91
CA ASP A 276 5.80 -10.17 8.21
C ASP A 276 4.28 -9.95 8.32
N VAL A 277 3.82 -8.74 7.94
CA VAL A 277 2.38 -8.42 7.95
C VAL A 277 1.64 -9.21 6.87
N ASN A 278 2.24 -9.46 5.71
CA ASN A 278 1.64 -10.30 4.67
C ASN A 278 1.45 -11.76 5.12
N LYS A 279 2.45 -12.38 5.75
CA LYS A 279 2.31 -13.73 6.33
C LYS A 279 1.21 -13.77 7.40
N ALA A 280 1.22 -12.80 8.33
CA ALA A 280 0.18 -12.69 9.35
C ALA A 280 -1.22 -12.46 8.76
N MET A 281 -1.33 -11.66 7.70
CA MET A 281 -2.57 -11.38 6.98
C MET A 281 -3.14 -12.65 6.36
N ILE A 282 -2.32 -13.44 5.65
CA ILE A 282 -2.75 -14.70 5.05
C ILE A 282 -3.23 -15.67 6.16
N ASN A 283 -2.46 -15.81 7.23
CA ASN A 283 -2.84 -16.69 8.35
C ASN A 283 -4.15 -16.29 9.00
N GLN A 284 -4.37 -14.99 9.20
CA GLN A 284 -5.63 -14.49 9.74
C GLN A 284 -6.79 -14.72 8.77
N ALA A 285 -6.60 -14.48 7.47
CA ALA A 285 -7.60 -14.73 6.45
C ALA A 285 -8.07 -16.19 6.45
N LEU A 286 -7.13 -17.14 6.45
CA LEU A 286 -7.45 -18.57 6.46
C LEU A 286 -8.11 -18.99 7.77
N ASN A 287 -7.63 -18.48 8.91
CA ASN A 287 -8.25 -18.74 10.22
C ASN A 287 -9.69 -18.20 10.30
N TRP A 288 -9.92 -16.99 9.81
CA TRP A 288 -11.24 -16.35 9.85
C TRP A 288 -12.24 -17.00 8.90
N LEU A 289 -11.78 -17.38 7.71
CA LEU A 289 -12.61 -18.10 6.74
C LEU A 289 -12.94 -19.52 7.21
N ASN A 290 -12.07 -20.13 8.02
CA ASN A 290 -12.23 -21.46 8.62
C ASN A 290 -12.73 -22.48 7.59
N LEU A 291 -11.98 -22.62 6.50
CA LEU A 291 -12.39 -23.41 5.35
C LEU A 291 -12.38 -24.90 5.64
N THR A 292 -13.27 -25.60 4.94
CA THR A 292 -13.38 -27.05 4.93
C THR A 292 -13.11 -27.60 3.54
N ARG A 293 -12.87 -28.92 3.44
CA ARG A 293 -12.69 -29.62 2.16
C ARG A 293 -13.92 -29.63 1.25
N GLU A 294 -15.06 -29.10 1.71
CA GLU A 294 -16.26 -28.91 0.88
C GLU A 294 -16.42 -27.49 0.36
N ASP A 295 -15.69 -26.53 0.91
CA ASP A 295 -15.82 -25.13 0.50
C ASP A 295 -15.29 -24.92 -0.92
N LYS A 296 -16.05 -24.15 -1.70
CA LYS A 296 -15.65 -23.65 -3.02
C LYS A 296 -15.47 -22.15 -2.91
N VAL A 297 -14.26 -21.67 -3.19
CA VAL A 297 -13.86 -20.29 -2.92
C VAL A 297 -13.74 -19.52 -4.22
N LEU A 298 -14.28 -18.30 -4.25
CA LEU A 298 -14.02 -17.32 -5.29
C LEU A 298 -13.10 -16.23 -4.71
N ASP A 299 -11.90 -16.09 -5.26
CA ASP A 299 -10.91 -15.08 -4.91
C ASP A 299 -10.81 -14.03 -6.03
N LEU A 300 -11.27 -12.82 -5.76
CA LEU A 300 -11.26 -11.73 -6.74
C LEU A 300 -10.15 -10.74 -6.45
N PHE A 301 -9.55 -10.22 -7.53
CA PHE A 301 -8.32 -9.42 -7.49
C PHE A 301 -7.13 -10.24 -6.98
N CYS A 302 -7.04 -11.50 -7.42
CA CYS A 302 -6.15 -12.49 -6.82
C CYS A 302 -4.65 -12.23 -7.08
N GLY A 303 -4.32 -11.33 -8.02
CA GLY A 303 -2.95 -11.08 -8.45
C GLY A 303 -2.24 -12.37 -8.86
N ILE A 304 -1.06 -12.61 -8.28
CA ILE A 304 -0.24 -13.81 -8.51
C ILE A 304 -0.63 -15.02 -7.63
N GLY A 305 -1.75 -14.95 -6.91
CA GLY A 305 -2.24 -16.02 -6.04
C GLY A 305 -1.83 -15.92 -4.56
N ASN A 306 -1.60 -14.71 -4.04
CA ASN A 306 -1.12 -14.50 -2.66
C ASN A 306 -2.07 -15.11 -1.60
N PHE A 307 -3.38 -15.03 -1.81
CA PHE A 307 -4.38 -15.74 -0.99
C PHE A 307 -4.82 -17.05 -1.64
N THR A 308 -5.05 -17.04 -2.96
CA THR A 308 -5.59 -18.18 -3.71
C THR A 308 -4.84 -19.48 -3.42
N LEU A 309 -3.50 -19.44 -3.42
CA LEU A 309 -2.69 -20.64 -3.28
C LEU A 309 -2.73 -21.21 -1.84
N PRO A 310 -2.56 -20.41 -0.77
CA PRO A 310 -2.88 -20.87 0.58
C PRO A 310 -4.29 -21.44 0.73
N LEU A 311 -5.32 -20.77 0.18
CA LEU A 311 -6.71 -21.24 0.27
C LEU A 311 -6.89 -22.62 -0.38
N ALA A 312 -6.26 -22.84 -1.53
CA ALA A 312 -6.28 -24.13 -2.24
C ALA A 312 -5.79 -25.30 -1.37
N THR A 313 -4.91 -25.05 -0.40
CA THR A 313 -4.43 -26.07 0.53
C THR A 313 -5.50 -26.57 1.50
N GLN A 314 -6.61 -25.83 1.70
CA GLN A 314 -7.63 -26.11 2.72
C GLN A 314 -9.04 -26.38 2.15
N CYS A 315 -9.35 -25.88 0.95
CA CYS A 315 -10.69 -25.99 0.36
C CYS A 315 -10.82 -27.15 -0.64
N LYS A 316 -12.02 -27.27 -1.22
CA LYS A 316 -12.31 -28.18 -2.35
C LYS A 316 -11.67 -27.64 -3.63
N ASP A 317 -12.16 -26.47 -4.05
CA ASP A 317 -11.78 -25.77 -5.27
C ASP A 317 -11.67 -24.28 -4.98
N VAL A 318 -10.72 -23.61 -5.62
CA VAL A 318 -10.61 -22.15 -5.58
C VAL A 318 -10.45 -21.58 -6.99
N VAL A 319 -11.21 -20.53 -7.27
CA VAL A 319 -11.10 -19.77 -8.53
C VAL A 319 -10.57 -18.37 -8.23
N GLY A 320 -9.40 -18.05 -8.77
CA GLY A 320 -8.80 -16.72 -8.76
C GLY A 320 -9.16 -15.92 -10.01
N VAL A 321 -9.53 -14.66 -9.86
CA VAL A 321 -9.78 -13.75 -10.99
C VAL A 321 -8.98 -12.45 -10.83
N GLU A 322 -8.26 -12.06 -11.87
CA GLU A 322 -7.40 -10.85 -11.91
C GLU A 322 -7.47 -10.20 -13.30
N GLY A 323 -7.35 -8.87 -13.39
CA GLY A 323 -7.41 -8.14 -14.65
C GLY A 323 -6.07 -8.06 -15.40
N VAL A 324 -4.95 -8.36 -14.74
CA VAL A 324 -3.61 -8.32 -15.31
C VAL A 324 -3.18 -9.71 -15.81
N ALA A 325 -3.08 -9.86 -17.14
CA ALA A 325 -2.71 -11.11 -17.79
C ALA A 325 -1.37 -11.69 -17.31
N SER A 326 -0.33 -10.86 -17.14
CA SER A 326 0.97 -11.33 -16.65
C SER A 326 0.91 -11.87 -15.22
N ALA A 327 0.03 -11.34 -14.37
CA ALA A 327 -0.17 -11.84 -13.02
C ALA A 327 -0.88 -13.21 -13.04
N ILE A 328 -1.86 -13.40 -13.92
CA ILE A 328 -2.56 -14.69 -14.10
C ILE A 328 -1.63 -15.79 -14.62
N GLU A 329 -0.76 -15.48 -15.59
CA GLU A 329 0.20 -16.47 -16.08
C GLU A 329 1.17 -16.92 -14.97
N LEU A 330 1.60 -15.98 -14.11
CA LEU A 330 2.38 -16.32 -12.91
C LEU A 330 1.57 -17.07 -11.86
N ALA A 331 0.29 -16.74 -11.65
CA ALA A 331 -0.57 -17.44 -10.71
C ALA A 331 -0.75 -18.92 -11.12
N LYS A 332 -0.96 -19.17 -12.42
CA LYS A 332 -1.02 -20.53 -12.98
C LYS A 332 0.31 -21.28 -12.82
N LEU A 333 1.44 -20.60 -13.08
CA LEU A 333 2.77 -21.18 -12.84
C LEU A 333 2.93 -21.54 -11.37
N ASN A 334 2.60 -20.62 -10.46
CA ASN A 334 2.70 -20.86 -9.02
C ASN A 334 1.83 -22.04 -8.57
N ALA A 335 0.58 -22.15 -9.04
CA ALA A 335 -0.26 -23.30 -8.73
C ALA A 335 0.34 -24.62 -9.23
N LYS A 336 0.91 -24.63 -10.44
CA LYS A 336 1.60 -25.80 -10.99
C LYS A 336 2.83 -26.18 -10.17
N GLU A 337 3.72 -25.23 -9.88
CA GLU A 337 4.96 -25.46 -9.13
C GLU A 337 4.70 -25.91 -7.68
N ASN A 338 3.60 -25.45 -7.09
CA ASN A 338 3.16 -25.88 -5.75
C ASN A 338 2.20 -27.08 -5.78
N GLN A 339 1.95 -27.69 -6.93
CA GLN A 339 1.10 -28.89 -7.08
C GLN A 339 -0.32 -28.70 -6.53
N LEU A 340 -0.96 -27.57 -6.87
CA LEU A 340 -2.33 -27.21 -6.46
C LEU A 340 -3.28 -27.31 -7.66
N PRO A 341 -3.71 -28.52 -8.07
CA PRO A 341 -4.56 -28.71 -9.25
C PRO A 341 -5.99 -28.20 -9.07
N ASN A 342 -6.40 -27.90 -7.84
CA ASN A 342 -7.70 -27.35 -7.49
C ASN A 342 -7.77 -25.81 -7.50
N ALA A 343 -6.70 -25.14 -7.94
CA ALA A 343 -6.66 -23.70 -8.14
C ALA A 343 -6.78 -23.34 -9.64
N GLU A 344 -7.84 -22.64 -10.01
CA GLU A 344 -8.10 -22.20 -11.38
C GLU A 344 -8.05 -20.67 -11.49
N PHE A 345 -7.57 -20.13 -12.60
CA PHE A 345 -7.29 -18.70 -12.76
C PHE A 345 -7.84 -18.12 -14.05
N TYR A 346 -8.50 -16.95 -13.95
CA TYR A 346 -9.12 -16.24 -15.05
C TYR A 346 -8.62 -14.79 -15.18
N CYS A 347 -8.29 -14.37 -16.39
CA CYS A 347 -7.96 -12.98 -16.69
C CYS A 347 -9.23 -12.22 -17.08
N GLN A 348 -9.71 -11.32 -16.22
CA GLN A 348 -10.93 -10.55 -16.47
C GLN A 348 -10.89 -9.19 -15.77
N ASP A 349 -11.26 -8.13 -16.50
CA ASP A 349 -11.56 -6.84 -15.90
C ASP A 349 -12.89 -6.94 -15.12
N LEU A 350 -12.80 -6.83 -13.79
CA LEU A 350 -13.93 -6.96 -12.87
C LEU A 350 -14.85 -5.72 -12.84
N THR A 351 -14.51 -4.66 -13.57
CA THR A 351 -15.36 -3.48 -13.76
C THR A 351 -16.31 -3.60 -14.95
N GLU A 352 -16.04 -4.55 -15.86
CA GLU A 352 -16.90 -4.82 -17.02
C GLU A 352 -18.12 -5.69 -16.64
N ASN A 353 -19.04 -5.87 -17.59
CA ASN A 353 -20.15 -6.82 -17.44
C ASN A 353 -19.65 -8.25 -17.67
N ILE A 354 -19.57 -9.02 -16.59
CA ILE A 354 -18.93 -10.34 -16.58
C ILE A 354 -19.92 -11.49 -16.33
N LYS A 355 -21.23 -11.22 -16.44
CA LYS A 355 -22.28 -12.21 -16.15
C LYS A 355 -22.25 -13.44 -17.07
N SER A 356 -21.65 -13.31 -18.25
CA SER A 356 -21.50 -14.38 -19.23
C SER A 356 -20.24 -15.24 -19.03
N GLN A 357 -19.36 -14.88 -18.09
CA GLN A 357 -18.13 -15.62 -17.85
C GLN A 357 -18.43 -16.97 -17.18
N ASP A 358 -17.76 -18.03 -17.63
CA ASP A 358 -18.01 -19.41 -17.18
C ASP A 358 -17.80 -19.59 -15.68
N TRP A 359 -16.87 -18.84 -15.09
CA TRP A 359 -16.59 -18.87 -13.67
C TRP A 359 -17.63 -18.11 -12.84
N PHE A 360 -18.34 -17.13 -13.40
CA PHE A 360 -19.16 -16.19 -12.64
C PHE A 360 -20.35 -16.86 -11.93
N ASN A 361 -21.05 -17.75 -12.65
CA ASN A 361 -22.27 -18.41 -12.18
C ASN A 361 -22.04 -19.76 -11.50
N ARG A 362 -20.78 -20.19 -11.32
CA ARG A 362 -20.48 -21.42 -10.57
C ARG A 362 -20.91 -21.29 -9.11
N GLU A 363 -21.07 -22.43 -8.47
CA GLU A 363 -21.42 -22.51 -7.06
C GLU A 363 -20.18 -22.26 -6.19
N TYR A 364 -20.23 -21.20 -5.39
CA TYR A 364 -19.21 -20.85 -4.40
C TYR A 364 -19.88 -20.64 -3.04
N SER A 365 -19.23 -21.12 -1.99
CA SER A 365 -19.66 -20.88 -0.60
C SER A 365 -18.99 -19.65 -0.01
N VAL A 366 -17.77 -19.32 -0.44
CA VAL A 366 -16.94 -18.26 0.15
C VAL A 366 -16.44 -17.29 -0.91
N LEU A 367 -16.40 -16.00 -0.57
CA LEU A 367 -15.83 -14.93 -1.39
C LEU A 367 -14.66 -14.27 -0.65
N LEU A 368 -13.52 -14.12 -1.32
CA LEU A 368 -12.42 -13.25 -0.90
C LEU A 368 -12.28 -12.08 -1.89
N LEU A 369 -12.04 -10.89 -1.36
CA LEU A 369 -11.81 -9.66 -2.13
C LEU A 369 -10.53 -8.98 -1.62
N ASP A 370 -9.58 -8.68 -2.51
CA ASP A 370 -8.42 -7.81 -2.23
C ASP A 370 -8.24 -6.72 -3.31
N PRO A 371 -9.23 -5.82 -3.49
CA PRO A 371 -9.18 -4.83 -4.55
C PRO A 371 -8.13 -3.74 -4.33
N SER A 372 -7.80 -3.07 -5.42
CA SER A 372 -7.09 -1.78 -5.37
C SER A 372 -7.89 -0.71 -4.62
N ARG A 373 -7.33 0.52 -4.53
CA ARG A 373 -7.99 1.67 -3.88
C ARG A 373 -9.37 2.03 -4.44
N MET A 374 -9.71 1.57 -5.64
CA MET A 374 -11.05 1.80 -6.22
C MET A 374 -12.15 1.03 -5.46
N GLY A 375 -11.78 0.00 -4.70
CA GLY A 375 -12.70 -0.94 -4.07
C GLY A 375 -13.26 -1.96 -5.07
N ALA A 376 -14.26 -2.71 -4.62
CA ALA A 376 -14.92 -3.79 -5.34
C ALA A 376 -16.39 -3.46 -5.67
N PHE A 377 -16.77 -2.18 -5.66
CA PHE A 377 -18.16 -1.75 -5.86
C PHE A 377 -18.81 -2.35 -7.11
N ASP A 378 -18.16 -2.22 -8.27
CA ASP A 378 -18.74 -2.65 -9.55
C ASP A 378 -19.06 -4.14 -9.55
N ILE A 379 -18.10 -4.98 -9.14
CA ILE A 379 -18.31 -6.43 -9.07
C ILE A 379 -19.33 -6.84 -7.99
N LEU A 380 -19.33 -6.18 -6.83
CA LEU A 380 -20.28 -6.46 -5.75
C LEU A 380 -21.73 -6.17 -6.15
N THR A 381 -21.97 -5.18 -7.01
CA THR A 381 -23.32 -4.90 -7.54
C THR A 381 -23.80 -5.92 -8.58
N GLN A 382 -22.87 -6.64 -9.21
CA GLN A 382 -23.19 -7.66 -10.21
C GLN A 382 -23.44 -9.04 -9.59
N LEU A 383 -22.74 -9.36 -8.48
CA LEU A 383 -22.79 -10.67 -7.83
C LEU A 383 -24.10 -10.90 -7.08
N LYS A 384 -24.59 -12.15 -7.10
CA LYS A 384 -25.67 -12.62 -6.23
C LYS A 384 -25.12 -12.89 -4.82
N LEU A 385 -24.87 -11.82 -4.05
CA LEU A 385 -24.16 -11.88 -2.76
C LEU A 385 -24.75 -12.89 -1.75
N LYS A 386 -26.08 -13.08 -1.75
CA LYS A 386 -26.77 -14.02 -0.85
C LYS A 386 -26.36 -15.49 -1.04
N ARG A 387 -25.69 -15.85 -2.13
CA ARG A 387 -25.19 -17.22 -2.35
C ARG A 387 -24.04 -17.59 -1.41
N PHE A 388 -23.24 -16.61 -0.99
CA PHE A 388 -22.09 -16.84 -0.13
C PHE A 388 -22.54 -17.01 1.33
N SER A 389 -21.84 -17.85 2.09
CA SER A 389 -22.00 -17.98 3.55
C SER A 389 -21.09 -17.00 4.28
N ARG A 390 -19.89 -16.74 3.73
CA ARG A 390 -18.85 -15.89 4.31
C ARG A 390 -18.20 -15.05 3.21
N ILE A 391 -17.88 -13.79 3.53
CA ILE A 391 -17.14 -12.88 2.64
C ILE A 391 -15.99 -12.27 3.43
N LEU A 392 -14.76 -12.47 2.97
CA LEU A 392 -13.58 -11.79 3.50
C LEU A 392 -13.20 -10.64 2.57
N TYR A 393 -13.11 -9.43 3.10
CA TYR A 393 -12.71 -8.25 2.35
C TYR A 393 -11.44 -7.66 2.96
N VAL A 394 -10.36 -7.68 2.19
CA VAL A 394 -9.08 -6.99 2.42
C VAL A 394 -9.08 -5.69 1.62
N ALA A 395 -8.81 -4.55 2.26
CA ALA A 395 -8.87 -3.25 1.60
C ALA A 395 -7.69 -2.36 1.99
N CYS A 396 -7.11 -1.67 1.00
CA CYS A 396 -6.05 -0.68 1.20
C CYS A 396 -6.56 0.77 1.29
N ASP A 397 -7.87 0.99 1.14
CA ASP A 397 -8.54 2.27 1.31
C ASP A 397 -9.78 2.10 2.20
N PRO A 398 -9.80 2.74 3.40
CA PRO A 398 -10.89 2.53 4.36
C PRO A 398 -12.20 3.22 3.93
N VAL A 399 -12.15 4.19 3.01
CA VAL A 399 -13.35 4.89 2.52
C VAL A 399 -14.11 3.98 1.57
N THR A 400 -13.41 3.37 0.61
CA THR A 400 -14.05 2.41 -0.31
C THR A 400 -14.45 1.13 0.39
N MET A 401 -13.68 0.66 1.38
CA MET A 401 -14.08 -0.44 2.27
C MET A 401 -15.44 -0.16 2.93
N ALA A 402 -15.60 1.00 3.59
CA ALA A 402 -16.84 1.34 4.26
C ALA A 402 -18.02 1.52 3.28
N ARG A 403 -17.77 2.12 2.10
CA ARG A 403 -18.77 2.23 1.03
C ARG A 403 -19.26 0.86 0.56
N ASP A 404 -18.33 -0.06 0.28
CA ASP A 404 -18.64 -1.36 -0.30
C ASP A 404 -19.27 -2.30 0.75
N SER A 405 -18.87 -2.16 2.02
CA SER A 405 -19.48 -2.87 3.16
C SER A 405 -20.98 -2.64 3.23
N LYS A 406 -21.48 -1.46 2.82
CA LYS A 406 -22.92 -1.19 2.74
C LYS A 406 -23.65 -2.17 1.81
N LEU A 407 -23.04 -2.57 0.68
CA LEU A 407 -23.65 -3.53 -0.25
C LEU A 407 -23.77 -4.91 0.40
N LEU A 408 -22.75 -5.33 1.14
CA LEU A 408 -22.73 -6.60 1.87
C LEU A 408 -23.78 -6.59 2.99
N ILE A 409 -23.87 -5.50 3.75
CA ILE A 409 -24.85 -5.35 4.84
C ILE A 409 -26.28 -5.36 4.29
N ASN A 410 -26.55 -4.63 3.21
CA ASN A 410 -27.85 -4.65 2.54
C ASN A 410 -28.21 -6.04 1.98
N ALA A 411 -27.22 -6.90 1.71
CA ALA A 411 -27.43 -8.27 1.28
C ALA A 411 -27.72 -9.24 2.45
N GLY A 412 -27.69 -8.78 3.70
CA GLY A 412 -27.99 -9.56 4.91
C GLY A 412 -26.77 -10.09 5.66
N PHE A 413 -25.59 -9.53 5.40
CA PHE A 413 -24.39 -9.84 6.18
C PHE A 413 -24.17 -8.83 7.31
N LYS A 414 -23.45 -9.23 8.34
CA LYS A 414 -22.88 -8.32 9.35
C LYS A 414 -21.36 -8.42 9.34
N VAL A 415 -20.69 -7.34 9.74
CA VAL A 415 -19.26 -7.39 10.06
C VAL A 415 -19.12 -8.23 11.33
N SER A 416 -18.53 -9.41 11.23
CA SER A 416 -18.32 -10.29 12.40
C SER A 416 -16.94 -10.12 13.02
N LYS A 417 -15.94 -9.75 12.21
CA LYS A 417 -14.58 -9.43 12.64
C LYS A 417 -14.02 -8.32 11.77
N ILE A 418 -13.23 -7.42 12.34
CA ILE A 418 -12.39 -6.48 11.57
C ILE A 418 -11.04 -6.29 12.24
N SER A 419 -9.97 -6.19 11.47
CA SER A 419 -8.61 -5.97 11.97
C SER A 419 -7.91 -4.94 11.10
N LEU A 420 -7.07 -4.14 11.74
CA LEU A 420 -6.16 -3.23 11.05
C LEU A 420 -4.88 -3.99 10.69
N MET A 421 -4.45 -3.85 9.44
CA MET A 421 -3.18 -4.38 8.98
C MET A 421 -2.21 -3.22 8.84
N ASN A 422 -1.24 -3.14 9.76
CA ASN A 422 -0.24 -2.08 9.78
C ASN A 422 0.87 -2.40 8.77
N MET A 423 0.51 -2.56 7.49
CA MET A 423 1.39 -2.89 6.38
C MET A 423 2.44 -1.80 6.14
N PHE A 424 2.09 -0.55 6.45
CA PHE A 424 2.96 0.62 6.31
C PHE A 424 3.04 1.45 7.61
N PRO A 425 3.77 0.97 8.63
CA PRO A 425 4.01 1.75 9.84
C PRO A 425 4.59 3.14 9.53
N ASN A 426 4.26 4.14 10.35
CA ASN A 426 4.66 5.54 10.19
C ASN A 426 4.07 6.27 8.97
N THR A 427 3.16 5.64 8.24
CA THR A 427 2.42 6.27 7.14
C THR A 427 0.94 6.43 7.50
N SER A 428 0.26 7.33 6.80
CA SER A 428 -1.19 7.49 6.93
C SER A 428 -1.99 6.37 6.25
N HIS A 429 -1.35 5.39 5.61
CA HIS A 429 -2.09 4.26 5.02
C HIS A 429 -2.82 3.47 6.10
N ILE A 430 -4.06 3.10 5.80
CA ILE A 430 -4.91 2.28 6.63
C ILE A 430 -5.32 1.11 5.74
N GLU A 431 -4.89 -0.09 6.12
CA GLU A 431 -5.38 -1.31 5.51
C GLU A 431 -6.23 -2.06 6.53
N THR A 432 -7.34 -2.62 6.07
CA THR A 432 -8.30 -3.34 6.91
C THR A 432 -8.67 -4.66 6.29
N MET A 433 -8.82 -5.67 7.13
CA MET A 433 -9.46 -6.94 6.77
C MET A 433 -10.73 -7.06 7.58
N ALA A 434 -11.87 -7.31 6.93
CA ALA A 434 -13.12 -7.61 7.61
C ALA A 434 -13.73 -8.93 7.11
N LEU A 435 -14.25 -9.69 8.05
CA LEU A 435 -15.07 -10.86 7.78
C LEU A 435 -16.54 -10.46 7.89
N PHE A 436 -17.31 -10.86 6.88
CA PHE A 436 -18.75 -10.70 6.81
C PHE A 436 -19.42 -12.06 6.84
N GLU A 437 -20.37 -12.22 7.75
CA GLU A 437 -21.13 -13.46 7.94
C GLU A 437 -22.62 -13.14 8.01
N LYS A 438 -23.46 -14.10 7.63
CA LYS A 438 -24.91 -13.94 7.76
C LYS A 438 -25.30 -13.90 9.24
N GLU A 439 -26.35 -13.15 9.56
CA GLU A 439 -27.04 -13.34 10.83
C GLU A 439 -27.72 -14.72 10.80
N ASN A 440 -27.45 -15.53 11.82
CA ASN A 440 -28.11 -16.83 12.03
C ASN A 440 -29.59 -16.64 12.34
#